data_AF-A0AA39VY62-F1
#
_entry.id   AF-A0AA39VY62-F1
#
_cell.length_a   1.000
_cell.length_b   1.000
_cell.length_c   1.000
_cell.angle_alpha   90.00
_cell.angle_beta   90.00
_cell.angle_gamma   90.00
#
_symmetry.space_group_name_H-M   'P 1'
#
loop_
_entity.id
_entity.type
_entity.pdbx_description
1 polymer ?
#
loop_
_entity_poly.entity_id
_entity_poly.type
_entity_poly.pdbx_seq_one_letter_code
_entity_poly.pdbx_strand_id
1 'polypeptide(L)'
;MSVMLDFLEKFMKLWWYVHRIRYYNTLVVAYAVAGKPYVAFHMFGKMRFQGLDLDEFSYHMFLNALVEQGCFDAVEAIFKQIFLRGFESDITHLIMFVSMCKREKFDEAESYLERSMSQGKAVDGRALGSTVEAYCKRGMFENAGRLMEKFRDRAVVSLELEVARFRFRFGTDGFGSTV
;
A
#
# COMPACT_ATOMS: atom_id res chain seq x y z
N MET A 1 36.43 7.86 -31.31
CA MET A 1 34.97 8.10 -31.41
C MET A 1 34.12 7.07 -30.64
N SER A 2 34.68 6.19 -29.80
CA SER A 2 33.92 5.15 -29.06
C SER A 2 33.19 5.64 -27.81
N VAL A 3 33.76 6.59 -27.06
CA VAL A 3 33.24 7.01 -25.74
C VAL A 3 31.80 7.57 -25.82
N MET A 4 31.47 8.34 -26.85
CA MET A 4 30.12 8.88 -27.04
C MET A 4 29.10 7.78 -27.38
N LEU A 5 29.50 6.78 -28.18
CA LEU A 5 28.64 5.64 -28.51
C LEU A 5 28.43 4.73 -27.29
N ASP A 6 29.48 4.46 -26.51
CA ASP A 6 29.39 3.70 -25.24
C ASP A 6 28.50 4.42 -24.22
N PHE A 7 28.58 5.75 -24.17
CA PHE A 7 27.71 6.58 -23.33
C PHE A 7 26.24 6.48 -23.77
N LEU A 8 25.97 6.66 -25.06
CA LEU A 8 24.61 6.58 -25.61
C LEU A 8 24.01 5.19 -25.43
N GLU A 9 24.79 4.12 -25.62
CA GLU A 9 24.33 2.74 -25.41
C GLU A 9 23.96 2.48 -23.94
N LYS A 10 24.79 2.92 -23.00
CA LYS A 10 24.48 2.84 -21.55
C LYS A 10 23.26 3.66 -21.19
N PHE A 11 23.16 4.88 -21.72
CA PHE A 11 22.02 5.77 -21.49
C PHE A 11 20.71 5.17 -22.01
N MET A 12 20.73 4.65 -23.24
CA MET A 12 19.58 3.97 -23.85
C MET A 12 19.18 2.71 -23.09
N LYS A 13 20.15 1.88 -22.65
CA LYS A 13 19.87 0.71 -21.81
C LYS A 13 19.20 1.09 -20.49
N LEU A 14 19.68 2.14 -19.83
CA LEU A 14 19.11 2.62 -18.57
C LEU A 14 17.67 3.12 -18.75
N TRP A 15 17.42 3.91 -19.81
CA TRP A 15 16.08 4.40 -20.14
C TRP A 15 15.12 3.28 -20.51
N TRP A 16 15.57 2.34 -21.35
CA TRP A 16 14.79 1.17 -21.73
C TRP A 16 14.44 0.31 -20.51
N TYR A 17 15.38 0.15 -19.57
CA TYR A 17 15.17 -0.57 -18.32
C TYR A 17 14.12 0.11 -17.44
N VAL A 18 14.26 1.42 -17.19
CA VAL A 18 13.30 2.19 -16.39
C VAL A 18 11.91 2.24 -17.04
N HIS A 19 11.84 2.42 -18.36
CA HIS A 19 10.57 2.43 -19.09
C HIS A 19 9.86 1.08 -19.00
N ARG A 20 10.60 -0.03 -19.08
CA ARG A 20 10.02 -1.37 -18.94
C ARG A 20 9.51 -1.64 -17.52
N ILE A 21 10.23 -1.20 -16.48
CA ILE A 21 9.74 -1.31 -15.10
C ILE A 21 8.42 -0.56 -14.96
N ARG A 22 8.37 0.72 -15.37
CA ARG A 22 7.15 1.53 -15.28
C ARG A 22 5.99 0.91 -16.04
N TYR A 23 6.24 0.40 -17.25
CA TYR A 23 5.23 -0.30 -18.05
C TYR A 23 4.62 -1.49 -17.30
N TYR A 24 5.46 -2.35 -16.71
CA TYR A 24 4.96 -3.50 -15.94
C TYR A 24 4.29 -3.08 -14.62
N ASN A 25 4.83 -2.10 -13.89
CA ASN A 25 4.22 -1.56 -12.68
C ASN A 25 2.79 -1.11 -12.96
N THR A 26 2.61 -0.32 -14.03
CA THR A 26 1.28 0.14 -14.45
C THR A 26 0.37 -1.03 -14.80
N LEU A 27 0.82 -2.02 -15.59
CA LEU A 27 -0.02 -3.15 -15.97
C LEU A 27 -0.46 -3.98 -14.76
N VAL A 28 0.46 -4.33 -13.87
CA VAL A 28 0.16 -5.16 -12.69
C VAL A 28 -0.84 -4.44 -11.80
N VAL A 29 -0.58 -3.17 -11.45
CA VAL A 29 -1.46 -2.38 -10.60
C VAL A 29 -2.82 -2.16 -11.26
N ALA A 30 -2.86 -1.77 -12.54
CA ALA A 30 -4.11 -1.50 -13.24
C ALA A 30 -5.00 -2.75 -13.34
N TYR A 31 -4.44 -3.91 -13.68
CA TYR A 31 -5.23 -5.15 -13.74
C TYR A 31 -5.70 -5.60 -12.35
N ALA A 32 -4.89 -5.43 -11.32
CA ALA A 32 -5.28 -5.78 -9.95
C ALA A 32 -6.44 -4.90 -9.46
N VAL A 33 -6.33 -3.58 -9.65
CA VAL A 33 -7.36 -2.61 -9.27
C VAL A 33 -8.64 -2.83 -10.09
N ALA A 34 -8.53 -3.22 -11.36
CA ALA A 34 -9.67 -3.59 -12.21
C ALA A 34 -10.32 -4.94 -11.86
N GLY A 35 -9.92 -5.60 -10.76
CA GLY A 35 -10.48 -6.87 -10.32
C GLY A 35 -10.10 -8.06 -11.20
N LYS A 36 -8.98 -7.98 -11.91
CA LYS A 36 -8.44 -9.07 -12.75
C LYS A 36 -7.12 -9.61 -12.16
N PRO A 37 -7.14 -10.21 -10.95
CA PRO A 37 -5.93 -10.62 -10.24
C PRO A 37 -5.10 -11.64 -11.03
N TYR A 38 -5.74 -12.58 -11.75
CA TYR A 38 -5.04 -13.57 -12.59
C TYR A 38 -4.16 -12.92 -13.67
N VAL A 39 -4.67 -11.87 -14.33
CA VAL A 39 -3.92 -11.13 -15.36
C VAL A 39 -2.80 -10.32 -14.71
N ALA A 40 -3.06 -9.72 -13.55
CA ALA A 40 -2.05 -9.02 -12.78
C ALA A 40 -0.88 -9.95 -12.40
N PHE A 41 -1.18 -11.15 -11.89
CA PHE A 41 -0.16 -12.16 -11.59
C PHE A 41 0.58 -12.65 -12.82
N HIS A 42 -0.09 -12.83 -13.96
CA HIS A 42 0.57 -13.18 -15.21
C HIS A 42 1.59 -12.10 -15.62
N MET A 43 1.20 -10.82 -15.57
CA MET A 43 2.11 -9.70 -15.89
C MET A 43 3.26 -9.59 -14.89
N PHE A 44 2.97 -9.81 -13.60
CA PHE A 44 3.97 -9.82 -12.53
C PHE A 44 4.98 -10.96 -12.71
N GLY A 45 4.52 -12.16 -13.06
CA GLY A 45 5.39 -13.30 -13.37
C GLY A 45 6.25 -13.04 -14.60
N LYS A 46 5.67 -12.48 -15.67
CA LYS A 46 6.40 -12.10 -16.89
C LYS A 46 7.47 -11.04 -16.61
N MET A 47 7.16 -10.05 -15.78
CA MET A 47 8.12 -9.04 -15.32
C MET A 47 9.31 -9.69 -14.62
N ARG A 48 9.06 -10.59 -13.66
CA ARG A 48 10.10 -11.29 -12.90
C ARG A 48 10.95 -12.23 -13.75
N PHE A 49 10.34 -12.93 -14.71
CA PHE A 49 11.08 -13.76 -15.66
C PHE A 49 12.08 -12.94 -16.49
N GLN A 50 11.81 -11.65 -16.69
CA GLN A 50 12.70 -10.72 -17.39
C GLN A 50 13.73 -10.05 -16.48
N GLY A 51 13.83 -10.47 -15.22
CA GLY A 51 14.74 -9.88 -14.22
C GLY A 51 14.29 -8.51 -13.72
N LEU A 52 13.04 -8.12 -13.95
CA LEU A 52 12.46 -6.88 -13.47
C LEU A 52 11.59 -7.14 -12.24
N ASP A 53 11.36 -6.12 -11.43
CA ASP A 53 10.54 -6.23 -10.23
C ASP A 53 9.76 -4.94 -9.96
N LEU A 54 8.63 -5.09 -9.24
CA LEU A 54 7.82 -3.95 -8.85
C LEU A 54 8.60 -3.04 -7.90
N ASP A 55 8.31 -1.73 -8.00
CA ASP A 55 8.77 -0.78 -6.99
C ASP A 55 7.91 -0.89 -5.70
N GLU A 56 8.41 -0.27 -4.62
CA GLU A 56 7.75 -0.27 -3.31
C GLU A 56 6.29 0.20 -3.40
N PHE A 57 6.04 1.28 -4.14
CA PHE A 57 4.69 1.83 -4.31
C PHE A 57 3.76 0.83 -5.00
N SER A 58 4.22 0.20 -6.08
CA SER A 58 3.43 -0.75 -6.86
C SER A 58 3.16 -2.03 -6.08
N TYR A 59 4.10 -2.47 -5.24
CA TYR A 59 3.87 -3.59 -4.32
C TYR A 59 2.74 -3.30 -3.33
N HIS A 60 2.74 -2.13 -2.69
CA HIS A 60 1.67 -1.73 -1.77
C HIS A 60 0.32 -1.62 -2.47
N MET A 61 0.28 -1.00 -3.66
CA MET A 61 -0.94 -0.92 -4.48
C MET A 61 -1.46 -2.30 -4.88
N PHE A 62 -0.55 -3.21 -5.28
CA PHE A 62 -0.93 -4.56 -5.66
C PHE A 62 -1.46 -5.36 -4.46
N LEU A 63 -0.79 -5.27 -3.30
CA LEU A 63 -1.24 -5.88 -2.05
C LEU A 63 -2.64 -5.39 -1.67
N ASN A 64 -2.86 -4.06 -1.67
CA ASN A 64 -4.15 -3.47 -1.33
C ASN A 64 -5.26 -3.93 -2.27
N ALA A 65 -4.99 -3.94 -3.58
CA ALA A 65 -5.96 -4.42 -4.56
C ALA A 65 -6.33 -5.89 -4.34
N LEU A 66 -5.39 -6.76 -3.98
CA LEU A 66 -5.69 -8.17 -3.66
C LEU A 66 -6.58 -8.31 -2.41
N VAL A 67 -6.37 -7.45 -1.39
CA VAL A 67 -7.22 -7.38 -0.20
C VAL A 67 -8.64 -6.92 -0.57
N GLU A 68 -8.76 -5.93 -1.45
CA GLU A 68 -10.06 -5.47 -1.96
C GLU A 68 -10.81 -6.57 -2.73
N GLN A 69 -10.09 -7.38 -3.50
CA GLN A 69 -10.66 -8.49 -4.27
C GLN A 69 -10.83 -9.79 -3.46
N GLY A 70 -10.53 -9.79 -2.16
CA GLY A 70 -10.65 -10.97 -1.30
C GLY A 70 -9.70 -12.13 -1.64
N CYS A 71 -8.62 -11.86 -2.38
CA CYS A 71 -7.65 -12.87 -2.83
C CYS A 71 -6.62 -13.18 -1.72
N PHE A 72 -7.08 -13.62 -0.55
CA PHE A 72 -6.28 -13.67 0.68
C PHE A 72 -5.07 -14.61 0.64
N ASP A 73 -5.15 -15.74 -0.08
CA ASP A 73 -4.00 -16.64 -0.25
C ASP A 73 -2.82 -15.92 -0.93
N ALA A 74 -3.15 -15.05 -1.88
CA ALA A 74 -2.17 -14.28 -2.61
C ALA A 74 -1.66 -13.05 -1.83
N VAL A 75 -2.48 -12.51 -0.92
CA VAL A 75 -2.09 -11.42 0.00
C VAL A 75 -0.91 -11.84 0.87
N GLU A 76 -0.94 -13.04 1.45
CA GLU A 76 0.17 -13.54 2.29
C GLU A 76 1.46 -13.72 1.48
N ALA A 77 1.35 -14.19 0.23
CA ALA A 77 2.48 -14.33 -0.68
C ALA A 77 3.12 -12.98 -1.01
N ILE A 78 2.31 -11.97 -1.37
CA ILE A 78 2.81 -10.62 -1.69
C ILE A 78 3.35 -9.92 -0.45
N PHE A 79 2.71 -10.06 0.71
CA PHE A 79 3.23 -9.52 1.98
C PHE A 79 4.64 -10.05 2.30
N LYS A 80 4.87 -11.36 2.12
CA LYS A 80 6.21 -11.94 2.26
C LYS A 80 7.21 -11.36 1.25
N GLN A 81 6.78 -11.10 0.01
CA GLN A 81 7.65 -10.46 -0.99
C GLN A 81 8.06 -9.03 -0.60
N ILE A 82 7.16 -8.27 0.03
CA ILE A 82 7.44 -6.92 0.55
C ILE A 82 8.48 -6.99 1.67
N PHE A 83 8.28 -7.90 2.63
CA PHE A 83 9.22 -8.10 3.73
C PHE A 83 10.62 -8.50 3.24
N LEU A 84 10.72 -9.46 2.32
CA LEU A 84 12.01 -9.90 1.76
C LEU A 84 12.78 -8.81 1.02
N ARG A 85 12.10 -7.75 0.56
CA ARG A 85 12.72 -6.60 -0.12
C ARG A 85 13.05 -5.45 0.82
N GLY A 86 12.66 -5.54 2.10
CA GLY A 86 12.73 -4.42 3.03
C GLY A 86 11.78 -3.27 2.67
N PHE A 87 10.71 -3.56 1.93
CA PHE A 87 9.67 -2.58 1.56
C PHE A 87 8.57 -2.47 2.63
N GLU A 88 8.77 -3.10 3.79
CA GLU A 88 7.83 -3.02 4.90
C GLU A 88 7.77 -1.59 5.43
N SER A 89 6.56 -1.06 5.49
CA SER A 89 6.25 0.27 5.99
C SER A 89 4.95 0.25 6.78
N ASP A 90 4.60 1.37 7.41
CA ASP A 90 3.32 1.53 8.11
C ASP A 90 2.13 1.25 7.17
N ILE A 91 2.27 1.56 5.87
CA ILE A 91 1.26 1.28 4.84
C ILE A 91 1.06 -0.24 4.69
N THR A 92 2.14 -1.03 4.72
CA THR A 92 2.04 -2.50 4.63
C THR A 92 1.24 -3.06 5.81
N HIS A 93 1.56 -2.60 7.01
CA HIS A 93 0.90 -3.03 8.24
C HIS A 93 -0.59 -2.66 8.24
N LEU A 94 -0.93 -1.45 7.78
CA LEU A 94 -2.32 -1.02 7.56
C LEU A 94 -3.07 -1.99 6.63
N ILE A 95 -2.51 -2.30 5.47
CA ILE A 95 -3.19 -3.16 4.48
C ILE A 95 -3.41 -4.57 5.04
N MET A 96 -2.43 -5.12 5.76
CA MET A 96 -2.56 -6.43 6.41
C MET A 96 -3.61 -6.44 7.49
N PHE A 97 -3.71 -5.37 8.26
CA PHE A 97 -4.75 -5.21 9.25
C PHE A 97 -6.15 -5.17 8.61
N VAL A 98 -6.33 -4.38 7.54
CA VAL A 98 -7.59 -4.34 6.76
C VAL A 98 -7.93 -5.72 6.20
N SER A 99 -6.92 -6.47 5.73
CA SER A 99 -7.07 -7.86 5.28
C SER A 99 -7.64 -8.77 6.38
N MET A 100 -7.11 -8.70 7.60
CA MET A 100 -7.62 -9.47 8.74
C MET A 100 -9.07 -9.12 9.07
N CYS A 101 -9.43 -7.84 9.05
CA CYS A 101 -10.81 -7.39 9.28
C CYS A 101 -11.77 -7.96 8.21
N LYS A 102 -11.37 -7.91 6.94
CA LYS A 102 -12.17 -8.46 5.84
C LYS A 102 -12.35 -9.98 5.94
N ARG A 103 -11.33 -10.70 6.43
CA ARG A 103 -11.38 -12.14 6.74
C ARG A 103 -12.15 -12.50 8.01
N GLU A 104 -12.68 -11.51 8.73
CA GLU A 104 -13.37 -11.68 10.02
C GLU A 104 -12.47 -12.21 11.15
N LYS A 105 -11.15 -12.06 10.99
CA LYS A 105 -10.14 -12.48 11.97
C LYS A 105 -9.87 -11.34 12.95
N PHE A 106 -10.89 -10.97 13.70
CA PHE A 106 -10.88 -9.79 14.57
C PHE A 106 -9.88 -9.90 15.73
N ASP A 107 -9.77 -11.08 16.35
CA ASP A 107 -8.81 -11.33 17.43
C ASP A 107 -7.36 -11.19 16.93
N GLU A 108 -7.08 -11.66 15.71
CA GLU A 108 -5.78 -11.50 15.06
C GLU A 108 -5.50 -10.01 14.75
N ALA A 109 -6.51 -9.28 14.27
CA ALA A 109 -6.42 -7.87 13.95
C ALA A 109 -6.13 -7.02 15.20
N GLU A 110 -6.84 -7.27 16.30
CA GLU A 110 -6.61 -6.58 17.57
C GLU A 110 -5.21 -6.88 18.13
N SER A 111 -4.82 -8.15 18.17
CA SER A 111 -3.47 -8.57 18.59
C SER A 111 -2.36 -7.96 17.72
N TYR A 112 -2.65 -7.66 16.46
CA TYR A 112 -1.73 -7.02 15.53
C TYR A 112 -1.58 -5.51 15.81
N LEU A 113 -2.70 -4.83 16.09
CA LEU A 113 -2.68 -3.42 16.53
C LEU A 113 -1.95 -3.26 17.85
N GLU A 114 -2.19 -4.14 18.83
CA GLU A 114 -1.55 -4.09 20.15
C GLU A 114 -0.03 -4.29 20.05
N ARG A 115 0.44 -5.20 19.20
CA ARG A 115 1.88 -5.36 18.92
C ARG A 115 2.48 -4.13 18.28
N SER A 116 1.82 -3.55 17.29
CA SER A 116 2.28 -2.33 16.62
C SER A 116 2.39 -1.16 17.61
N MET A 117 1.45 -1.07 18.55
CA MET A 117 1.47 -0.09 19.64
C MET A 117 2.59 -0.31 20.65
N SER A 118 2.86 -1.56 21.06
CA SER A 118 3.95 -1.87 21.99
C SER A 118 5.33 -1.52 21.45
N GLN A 119 5.46 -1.43 20.12
CA GLN A 119 6.67 -1.00 19.43
C GLN A 119 6.76 0.52 19.25
N GLY A 120 5.81 1.29 19.80
CA GLY A 120 5.78 2.74 19.72
C GLY A 120 5.39 3.29 18.34
N LYS A 121 4.86 2.46 17.43
CA LYS A 121 4.37 2.91 16.13
C LYS A 121 2.98 3.56 16.30
N ALA A 122 2.79 4.72 15.68
CA ALA A 122 1.50 5.39 15.65
C ALA A 122 0.49 4.52 14.90
N VAL A 123 -0.71 4.35 15.47
CA VAL A 123 -1.80 3.67 14.77
C VAL A 123 -2.35 4.61 13.71
N ASP A 124 -2.22 4.23 12.44
CA ASP A 124 -2.74 4.99 11.30
C ASP A 124 -4.25 5.22 11.49
N GLY A 125 -4.68 6.48 11.49
CA GLY A 125 -6.10 6.85 11.63
C GLY A 125 -6.97 6.24 10.53
N ARG A 126 -6.41 5.95 9.34
CA ARG A 126 -7.10 5.22 8.27
C ARG A 126 -7.32 3.74 8.62
N ALA A 127 -6.38 3.11 9.33
CA ALA A 127 -6.55 1.73 9.82
C ALA A 127 -7.76 1.70 10.75
N LEU A 128 -7.76 2.57 11.75
CA LEU A 128 -8.79 2.66 12.76
C LEU A 128 -10.17 2.94 12.16
N GLY A 129 -10.27 3.92 11.25
CA GLY A 129 -11.52 4.26 10.57
C GLY A 129 -12.08 3.09 9.77
N SER A 130 -11.22 2.39 9.03
CA SER A 130 -11.61 1.21 8.25
C SER A 130 -12.06 0.05 9.15
N THR A 131 -11.45 -0.14 10.32
CA THR A 131 -11.88 -1.16 11.29
C THR A 131 -13.27 -0.86 11.83
N VAL A 132 -13.50 0.39 12.23
CA VAL A 132 -14.78 0.79 12.81
C VAL A 132 -15.88 0.65 11.78
N GLU A 133 -15.63 1.06 10.54
CA GLU A 133 -16.57 0.85 9.45
C GLU A 133 -16.87 -0.64 9.23
N ALA A 134 -15.85 -1.51 9.26
CA ALA A 134 -16.02 -2.95 9.10
C ALA A 134 -16.84 -3.59 10.24
N TYR A 135 -16.58 -3.21 11.51
CA TYR A 135 -17.37 -3.66 12.65
C TYR A 135 -18.82 -3.18 12.56
N CYS A 136 -19.03 -1.92 12.20
CA CYS A 136 -20.37 -1.33 12.06
C CYS A 136 -21.19 -2.02 10.95
N LYS A 137 -20.58 -2.29 9.78
CA LYS A 137 -21.26 -3.01 8.67
C LYS A 137 -21.72 -4.41 9.05
N ARG A 138 -21.13 -5.01 10.08
CA ARG A 138 -21.44 -6.36 10.57
C ARG A 138 -22.30 -6.37 11.84
N GLY A 139 -22.78 -5.21 12.30
CA GLY A 139 -23.60 -5.09 13.50
C GLY A 139 -22.82 -5.32 14.82
N MET A 140 -21.50 -5.39 14.77
CA MET A 140 -20.64 -5.59 15.95
C MET A 140 -20.30 -4.26 16.61
N PHE A 141 -21.32 -3.51 17.02
CA PHE A 141 -21.20 -2.15 17.52
C PHE A 141 -20.41 -2.05 18.83
N GLU A 142 -20.49 -3.04 19.71
CA GLU A 142 -19.71 -3.08 20.96
C GLU A 142 -18.21 -3.15 20.68
N ASN A 143 -17.80 -3.90 19.65
CA ASN A 143 -16.39 -4.03 19.28
C ASN A 143 -15.89 -2.75 18.60
N ALA A 144 -16.71 -2.13 17.75
CA ALA A 144 -16.44 -0.80 17.20
C ALA A 144 -16.25 0.26 18.31
N GLY A 145 -17.14 0.27 19.31
CA GLY A 145 -17.11 1.20 20.44
C GLY A 145 -15.88 0.99 21.31
N ARG A 146 -15.60 -0.25 21.71
CA ARG A 146 -14.41 -0.62 22.51
C ARG A 146 -13.11 -0.24 21.80
N LEU A 147 -13.06 -0.41 20.48
CA LEU A 147 -11.94 0.02 19.67
C LEU A 147 -11.82 1.55 19.72
N MET A 148 -12.89 2.29 19.41
CA MET A 148 -12.88 3.75 19.48
C MET A 148 -12.48 4.27 20.87
N GLU A 149 -12.92 3.63 21.97
CA GLU A 149 -12.53 3.99 23.33
C GLU A 149 -11.06 3.71 23.61
N LYS A 150 -10.55 2.52 23.23
CA LYS A 150 -9.11 2.19 23.35
C LYS A 150 -8.22 3.21 22.63
N PHE A 151 -8.72 3.78 21.52
CA PHE A 151 -7.98 4.74 20.70
C PHE A 151 -8.36 6.21 20.94
N ARG A 152 -9.33 6.51 21.82
CA ARG A 152 -9.85 7.86 22.08
C ARG A 152 -8.78 8.85 22.52
N ASP A 153 -7.91 8.41 23.42
CA ASP A 153 -6.85 9.25 24.00
C ASP A 153 -5.56 9.28 23.15
N ARG A 154 -5.46 8.41 22.13
CA ARG A 154 -4.25 8.22 21.31
C ARG A 154 -4.42 8.63 19.83
N ALA A 155 -5.65 8.72 19.33
CA ALA A 155 -5.97 9.11 17.96
C ALA A 155 -5.89 10.62 17.70
N VAL A 156 -6.03 11.45 18.74
CA VAL A 156 -6.03 12.93 18.63
C VAL A 156 -4.69 13.45 18.09
N VAL A 157 -3.58 12.76 18.38
CA VAL A 157 -2.23 13.21 17.98
C VAL A 157 -1.93 12.95 16.50
N SER A 158 -2.57 11.97 15.85
CA SER A 158 -2.24 11.60 14.46
C SER A 158 -3.07 12.35 13.40
N LEU A 159 -4.31 12.76 13.71
CA LEU A 159 -5.15 13.52 12.78
C LEU A 159 -4.61 14.93 12.52
N GLU A 160 -4.04 15.60 13.54
CA GLU A 160 -3.43 16.93 13.36
C GLU A 160 -2.12 16.85 12.56
N LEU A 161 -1.32 15.78 12.75
CA LEU A 161 -0.04 15.60 12.06
C LEU A 161 -0.21 15.13 10.60
N GLU A 162 -1.21 14.31 10.29
CA GLU A 162 -1.49 13.91 8.90
C GLU A 162 -2.15 15.02 8.09
N VAL A 163 -3.06 15.81 8.66
CA VAL A 163 -3.63 17.00 7.97
C VAL A 163 -2.53 18.03 7.70
N ALA A 164 -1.59 18.22 8.62
CA ALA A 164 -0.42 19.06 8.39
C ALA A 164 0.52 18.50 7.29
N ARG A 165 0.81 17.19 7.29
CA ARG A 165 1.65 16.56 6.24
C ARG A 165 0.98 16.52 4.87
N PHE A 166 -0.33 16.34 4.80
CA PHE A 166 -1.08 16.31 3.55
C PHE A 166 -1.21 17.73 2.96
N ARG A 167 -1.35 18.75 3.81
CA ARG A 167 -1.38 20.16 3.40
C ARG A 167 -0.01 20.68 2.92
N PHE A 168 1.10 20.10 3.40
CA PHE A 168 2.45 20.44 2.93
C PHE A 168 2.92 19.65 1.69
N ARG A 169 2.21 18.59 1.26
CA ARG A 169 2.48 17.90 -0.01
C ARG A 169 1.62 18.40 -1.18
N PHE A 170 0.63 19.25 -0.90
CA PHE A 170 -0.18 19.96 -1.89
C PHE A 170 -0.38 21.43 -1.50
N GLY A 171 0.69 22.21 -1.60
CA GLY A 171 0.65 23.66 -1.73
C GLY A 171 2.05 24.10 -2.14
N THR A 172 2.29 24.90 -3.15
CA THR A 172 1.52 25.73 -4.09
C THR A 172 2.47 26.01 -5.27
N ASP A 173 1.95 26.32 -6.46
CA ASP A 173 2.57 27.10 -7.57
C ASP A 173 2.06 26.54 -8.92
N GLY A 174 1.39 27.25 -9.83
CA GLY A 174 1.00 28.65 -9.95
C GLY A 174 0.56 28.92 -11.41
N PHE A 175 -0.19 30.02 -11.60
CA PHE A 175 -0.59 30.68 -12.86
C PHE A 175 -1.70 30.04 -13.73
N GLY A 176 -2.74 30.78 -14.16
CA GLY A 176 -2.93 32.23 -14.10
C GLY A 176 -4.32 32.71 -14.48
N SER A 177 -4.59 33.92 -14.00
CA SER A 177 -5.64 34.84 -14.42
C SER A 177 -5.53 35.22 -15.90
N THR A 178 -6.65 35.23 -16.60
CA THR A 178 -6.90 36.15 -17.72
C THR A 178 -8.36 36.63 -17.64
N VAL A 179 -8.53 37.82 -17.06
CA VAL A 179 -9.18 38.96 -17.73
C VAL A 179 -8.18 40.10 -17.64
#